data_AF-A0A416EA04-F1
#
_entry.id   AF-A0A416EA04-F1
#
_cell.length_a   1.000
_cell.length_b   1.000
_cell.length_c   1.000
_cell.angle_alpha   90.00
_cell.angle_beta   90.00
_cell.angle_gamma   90.00
#
_symmetry.space_group_name_H-M   'P 1'
#
loop_
_entity.id
_entity.type
_entity.pdbx_description
1 polymer ?
#
loop_
_entity_poly.entity_id
_entity_poly.type
_entity_poly.pdbx_seq_one_letter_code
_entity_poly.pdbx_strand_id
1 'polypeptide(L)'
;MSTQNEKGYSGGFIGECISGRARDTKISNLKTVTASAASGKAGGFAGFAKAGDALSAGDSTTSQLTGIELENLLGVVSALRPEFNNTSIAYVSNGSDPQVSADMAGGFVGDGQAVDINYGNNNSGFKADTDTNPSSSESTDEKNSEEADFISAVTNSEDGTTEGETGAIATTNITGLSYIKGTSYAGGFAGRLMPGDVAQTGSIKLLGLLNVTQLLSVMDVAYPRISDSSIEGNNLVVTASGKNDDVALGDAGGYIGNGKAVMVKNSDVTNVKEVTAPYHAGGYIGIMRSGSAAEAGDATGDLLNSVLGKILSLKELASVLQAASSKITNCKVAGTADGLTVTADNGFENAEGYAGGFVGEMQSGHVDNSANAVDSGKGTAV
;
A
#
# COMPACT_ATOMS: atom_id res chain seq x y z
N MET A 1 -22.67 -12.67 -1.35
CA MET A 1 -23.55 -11.65 -0.72
C MET A 1 -23.22 -10.31 -1.35
N SER A 2 -24.20 -9.42 -1.57
CA SER A 2 -23.99 -8.07 -2.12
C SER A 2 -24.42 -7.05 -1.06
N THR A 3 -23.62 -6.01 -0.83
CA THR A 3 -23.86 -4.93 0.14
C THR A 3 -23.92 -3.60 -0.61
N GLN A 4 -25.09 -2.93 -0.64
CA GLN A 4 -25.24 -1.60 -1.23
C GLN A 4 -25.51 -0.56 -0.12
N ASN A 5 -24.62 0.43 0.01
CA ASN A 5 -24.78 1.65 0.80
C ASN A 5 -24.20 2.82 -0.03
N GLU A 6 -24.81 4.01 0.03
CA GLU A 6 -24.48 5.16 -0.82
C GLU A 6 -23.07 5.75 -0.55
N LYS A 7 -22.51 5.51 0.65
CA LYS A 7 -21.09 5.68 1.02
C LYS A 7 -20.45 4.34 1.42
N GLY A 8 -20.82 3.27 0.74
CA GLY A 8 -20.49 1.92 1.15
C GLY A 8 -18.99 1.63 1.09
N TYR A 9 -18.48 1.00 2.14
CA TYR A 9 -17.21 0.30 2.14
C TYR A 9 -17.50 -1.19 2.05
N SER A 10 -17.07 -1.82 0.95
CA SER A 10 -17.33 -3.23 0.68
C SER A 10 -16.02 -3.98 0.58
N GLY A 11 -15.81 -4.95 1.47
CA GLY A 11 -14.70 -5.89 1.39
C GLY A 11 -15.22 -7.30 1.21
N GLY A 12 -14.49 -8.14 0.47
CA GLY A 12 -14.77 -9.58 0.49
C GLY A 12 -14.51 -10.22 1.86
N PHE A 13 -13.68 -9.58 2.70
CA PHE A 13 -13.45 -9.97 4.09
C PHE A 13 -13.80 -8.85 5.08
N ILE A 14 -13.27 -7.63 4.90
CA ILE A 14 -13.45 -6.49 5.81
C ILE A 14 -14.06 -5.30 5.06
N GLY A 15 -15.25 -4.84 5.44
CA GLY A 15 -15.82 -3.61 4.88
C GLY A 15 -14.93 -2.39 5.15
N GLU A 16 -14.69 -2.13 6.44
CA GLU A 16 -13.85 -1.04 6.96
C GLU A 16 -12.91 -1.56 8.04
N CYS A 17 -11.63 -1.21 7.94
CA CYS A 17 -10.62 -1.50 8.93
C CYS A 17 -10.07 -0.21 9.54
N ILE A 18 -10.25 -0.02 10.84
CA ILE A 18 -9.61 1.04 11.62
C ILE A 18 -8.75 0.34 12.67
N SER A 19 -7.42 0.45 12.57
CA SER A 19 -6.47 -0.22 13.48
C SER A 19 -6.59 -1.75 13.63
N GLY A 20 -6.84 -2.47 12.53
CA GLY A 20 -7.04 -3.93 12.58
C GLY A 20 -5.85 -4.73 12.05
N ARG A 21 -5.66 -5.93 12.61
CA ARG A 21 -4.73 -6.92 12.06
C ARG A 21 -5.49 -8.14 11.56
N ALA A 22 -5.11 -8.66 10.40
CA ALA A 22 -5.60 -9.92 9.88
C ALA A 22 -4.42 -10.76 9.38
N ARG A 23 -4.39 -12.05 9.75
CA ARG A 23 -3.36 -13.01 9.34
C ARG A 23 -3.99 -14.31 8.90
N ASP A 24 -3.29 -15.08 8.07
CA ASP A 24 -3.65 -16.46 7.72
C ASP A 24 -5.06 -16.56 7.14
N THR A 25 -5.43 -15.58 6.31
CA THR A 25 -6.80 -15.44 5.80
C THR A 25 -6.95 -16.04 4.41
N LYS A 26 -8.09 -16.68 4.15
CA LYS A 26 -8.42 -17.26 2.85
C LYS A 26 -9.84 -16.92 2.43
N ILE A 27 -9.98 -16.33 1.25
CA ILE A 27 -11.26 -16.11 0.57
C ILE A 27 -11.30 -17.00 -0.66
N SER A 28 -12.30 -17.87 -0.76
CA SER A 28 -12.49 -18.77 -1.89
C SER A 28 -13.80 -18.45 -2.62
N ASN A 29 -13.79 -18.59 -3.95
CA ASN A 29 -14.95 -18.36 -4.80
C ASN A 29 -15.52 -16.93 -4.69
N LEU A 30 -14.66 -15.92 -4.56
CA LEU A 30 -15.09 -14.53 -4.53
C LEU A 30 -15.60 -14.11 -5.91
N LYS A 31 -16.90 -13.89 -6.05
CA LYS A 31 -17.51 -13.54 -7.35
C LYS A 31 -17.51 -12.04 -7.60
N THR A 32 -17.98 -11.26 -6.63
CA THR A 32 -18.06 -9.80 -6.78
C THR A 32 -18.02 -9.06 -5.45
N VAL A 33 -17.40 -7.89 -5.43
CA VAL A 33 -17.44 -6.90 -4.35
C VAL A 33 -17.78 -5.54 -4.97
N THR A 34 -18.90 -4.94 -4.55
CA THR A 34 -19.39 -3.68 -5.15
C THR A 34 -19.68 -2.63 -4.10
N ALA A 35 -19.37 -1.37 -4.41
CA ALA A 35 -19.82 -0.21 -3.67
C ALA A 35 -20.26 0.90 -4.64
N SER A 36 -20.77 2.02 -4.11
CA SER A 36 -21.20 3.17 -4.91
C SER A 36 -20.11 3.63 -5.88
N ALA A 37 -20.47 3.85 -7.14
CA ALA A 37 -19.57 4.43 -8.15
C ALA A 37 -19.29 5.92 -7.90
N ALA A 38 -20.09 6.61 -7.08
CA ALA A 38 -19.91 8.04 -6.82
C ALA A 38 -18.91 8.32 -5.67
N SER A 39 -18.87 7.45 -4.65
CA SER A 39 -18.00 7.64 -3.48
C SER A 39 -17.64 6.37 -2.71
N GLY A 40 -18.06 5.21 -3.20
CA GLY A 40 -17.86 3.94 -2.53
C GLY A 40 -16.42 3.42 -2.66
N LYS A 41 -16.05 2.52 -1.76
CA LYS A 41 -14.72 1.89 -1.75
C LYS A 41 -14.91 0.37 -1.73
N ALA A 42 -14.35 -0.32 -2.70
CA ALA A 42 -14.48 -1.77 -2.80
C ALA A 42 -13.13 -2.45 -2.94
N GLY A 43 -12.90 -3.48 -2.11
CA GLY A 43 -11.70 -4.29 -2.13
C GLY A 43 -12.02 -5.79 -2.06
N GLY A 44 -11.27 -6.62 -2.76
CA GLY A 44 -11.42 -8.08 -2.61
C GLY A 44 -11.22 -8.57 -1.18
N PHE A 45 -10.32 -7.92 -0.44
CA PHE A 45 -10.09 -8.13 0.97
C PHE A 45 -10.78 -7.05 1.80
N ALA A 46 -10.30 -5.80 1.68
CA ALA A 46 -10.76 -4.67 2.49
C ALA A 46 -11.30 -3.52 1.63
N GLY A 47 -12.51 -3.04 1.92
CA GLY A 47 -13.08 -1.88 1.20
C GLY A 47 -12.31 -0.60 1.51
N PHE A 48 -12.21 -0.27 2.78
CA PHE A 48 -11.43 0.85 3.31
C PHE A 48 -10.57 0.40 4.47
N ALA A 49 -9.31 0.86 4.52
CA ALA A 49 -8.43 0.60 5.65
C ALA A 49 -7.66 1.87 6.01
N LYS A 50 -7.66 2.24 7.29
CA LYS A 50 -6.89 3.36 7.80
C LYS A 50 -6.33 3.12 9.20
N ALA A 51 -5.28 3.86 9.54
CA ALA A 51 -4.87 3.94 10.93
C ALA A 51 -5.98 4.49 11.83
N GLY A 52 -6.04 4.02 13.07
CA GLY A 52 -6.87 4.63 14.11
C GLY A 52 -6.17 5.80 14.77
N ASP A 53 -6.96 6.61 15.45
CA ASP A 53 -6.47 7.78 16.16
C ASP A 53 -6.02 7.39 17.57
N ALA A 54 -4.71 7.51 17.85
CA ALA A 54 -4.13 7.21 19.15
C ALA A 54 -4.68 8.10 20.28
N LEU A 55 -5.18 9.29 19.94
CA LEU A 55 -5.39 10.42 20.85
C LEU A 55 -6.77 11.07 20.69
N SER A 56 -7.76 10.36 20.13
CA SER A 56 -9.15 10.81 19.93
C SER A 56 -9.90 11.24 21.21
N ALA A 57 -9.27 11.21 22.39
CA ALA A 57 -9.85 11.66 23.65
C ALA A 57 -9.87 13.19 23.76
N GLY A 58 -10.81 13.84 23.06
CA GLY A 58 -11.64 14.96 23.50
C GLY A 58 -11.06 16.24 24.14
N ASP A 59 -9.77 16.35 24.46
CA ASP A 59 -9.19 17.55 25.04
C ASP A 59 -7.71 17.65 24.68
N SER A 60 -7.38 18.66 23.87
CA SER A 60 -6.09 18.88 23.20
C SER A 60 -4.97 19.36 24.14
N THR A 61 -4.99 18.90 25.39
CA THR A 61 -4.01 19.28 26.42
C THR A 61 -3.00 18.15 26.64
N THR A 62 -1.72 18.52 26.59
CA THR A 62 -0.56 17.66 26.86
C THR A 62 -0.58 17.00 28.25
N SER A 63 -1.53 17.39 29.10
CA SER A 63 -1.77 16.88 30.45
C SER A 63 -2.17 15.40 30.50
N GLN A 64 -2.69 14.81 29.40
CA GLN A 64 -2.99 13.37 29.36
C GLN A 64 -1.79 12.50 28.96
N LEU A 65 -0.71 13.12 28.45
CA LEU A 65 0.54 12.43 28.09
C LEU A 65 1.55 12.39 29.26
N THR A 66 1.24 13.01 30.41
CA THR A 66 2.11 12.97 31.59
C THR A 66 2.13 11.55 32.15
N GLY A 67 3.07 10.72 31.70
CA GLY A 67 3.25 9.34 32.14
C GLY A 67 3.41 8.30 31.02
N ILE A 68 3.18 8.66 29.75
CA ILE A 68 3.51 7.80 28.61
C ILE A 68 4.91 8.19 28.14
N GLU A 69 5.88 7.29 28.29
CA GLU A 69 7.21 7.48 27.70
C GLU A 69 7.10 7.56 26.16
N LEU A 70 7.94 8.37 25.54
CA LEU A 70 7.85 8.67 24.11
C LEU A 70 8.06 7.43 23.22
N GLU A 71 8.81 6.45 23.73
CA GLU A 71 9.00 5.14 23.11
C GLU A 71 7.70 4.31 23.11
N ASN A 72 6.93 4.35 24.20
CA ASN A 72 5.62 3.71 24.30
C ASN A 72 4.62 4.31 23.31
N LEU A 73 4.74 5.62 23.01
CA LEU A 73 3.87 6.30 22.06
C LEU A 73 4.12 5.85 20.61
N LEU A 74 5.38 5.62 20.21
CA LEU A 74 5.68 5.05 18.89
C LEU A 74 5.13 3.63 18.75
N GLY A 75 5.23 2.83 19.82
CA GLY A 75 4.60 1.50 19.88
C GLY A 75 3.08 1.56 19.69
N VAL A 76 2.40 2.53 20.33
CA VAL A 76 0.96 2.77 20.15
C VAL A 76 0.64 3.18 18.72
N VAL A 77 1.39 4.10 18.12
CA VAL A 77 1.19 4.54 16.73
C VAL A 77 1.36 3.38 15.76
N SER A 78 2.39 2.54 15.94
CA SER A 78 2.59 1.33 15.13
C SER A 78 1.46 0.32 15.31
N ALA A 79 0.88 0.19 16.50
CA ALA A 79 -0.20 -0.75 16.77
C ALA A 79 -1.54 -0.32 16.13
N LEU A 80 -1.68 0.95 15.76
CA LEU A 80 -2.89 1.49 15.14
C LEU A 80 -2.90 1.36 13.63
N ARG A 81 -1.81 0.88 13.04
CA ARG A 81 -1.72 0.65 11.61
C ARG A 81 -2.48 -0.62 11.21
N PRO A 82 -3.31 -0.61 10.15
CA PRO A 82 -3.84 -1.84 9.59
C PRO A 82 -2.72 -2.74 9.08
N GLU A 83 -2.72 -4.01 9.49
CA GLU A 83 -1.75 -5.01 9.04
C GLU A 83 -2.47 -6.22 8.45
N PHE A 84 -2.24 -6.51 7.17
CA PHE A 84 -2.85 -7.64 6.47
C PHE A 84 -1.77 -8.58 5.98
N ASN A 85 -1.77 -9.80 6.50
CA ASN A 85 -0.66 -10.71 6.33
C ASN A 85 -1.13 -12.11 5.91
N ASN A 86 -0.29 -12.81 5.14
CA ASN A 86 -0.51 -14.19 4.73
C ASN A 86 -1.95 -14.46 4.23
N THR A 87 -2.35 -13.79 3.16
CA THR A 87 -3.74 -13.80 2.67
C THR A 87 -3.85 -14.41 1.27
N SER A 88 -4.86 -15.24 1.03
CA SER A 88 -5.17 -15.76 -0.30
C SER A 88 -6.59 -15.41 -0.73
N ILE A 89 -6.74 -14.97 -1.98
CA ILE A 89 -8.04 -14.66 -2.59
C ILE A 89 -8.14 -15.38 -3.93
N ALA A 90 -9.11 -16.29 -4.03
CA ALA A 90 -9.47 -16.92 -5.29
C ALA A 90 -10.78 -16.34 -5.80
N TYR A 91 -10.70 -15.55 -6.86
CA TYR A 91 -11.86 -15.03 -7.56
C TYR A 91 -12.46 -16.08 -8.51
N VAL A 92 -13.77 -15.98 -8.75
CA VAL A 92 -14.47 -16.73 -9.80
C VAL A 92 -15.06 -15.77 -10.82
N SER A 93 -15.18 -16.23 -12.07
CA SER A 93 -15.68 -15.38 -13.17
C SER A 93 -17.03 -14.73 -12.83
N ASN A 94 -17.13 -13.43 -13.11
CA ASN A 94 -18.38 -12.68 -13.10
C ASN A 94 -18.90 -12.43 -14.52
N GLY A 95 -18.54 -13.29 -15.47
CA GLY A 95 -18.84 -13.07 -16.89
C GLY A 95 -18.11 -11.83 -17.42
N SER A 96 -18.86 -10.93 -18.06
CA SER A 96 -18.34 -9.66 -18.58
C SER A 96 -18.41 -8.51 -17.57
N ASP A 97 -19.02 -8.74 -16.41
CA ASP A 97 -19.17 -7.72 -15.37
C ASP A 97 -17.92 -7.63 -14.49
N PRO A 98 -17.62 -6.45 -13.90
CA PRO A 98 -16.51 -6.32 -12.97
C PRO A 98 -16.66 -7.25 -11.76
N GLN A 99 -15.55 -7.82 -11.32
CA GLN A 99 -15.49 -8.54 -10.04
C GLN A 99 -15.32 -7.56 -8.87
N VAL A 100 -14.68 -6.42 -9.08
CA VAL A 100 -14.71 -5.33 -8.08
C VAL A 100 -15.13 -4.03 -8.76
N SER A 101 -16.12 -3.35 -8.19
CA SER A 101 -16.57 -2.05 -8.73
C SER A 101 -16.96 -1.04 -7.65
N ALA A 102 -16.43 0.17 -7.75
CA ALA A 102 -16.70 1.29 -6.84
C ALA A 102 -16.13 2.61 -7.40
N ASP A 103 -16.21 3.71 -6.64
CA ASP A 103 -15.40 4.91 -6.94
C ASP A 103 -13.90 4.62 -6.81
N MET A 104 -13.52 3.92 -5.73
CA MET A 104 -12.16 3.41 -5.50
C MET A 104 -12.20 1.88 -5.42
N ALA A 105 -11.66 1.20 -6.45
CA ALA A 105 -11.77 -0.25 -6.61
C ALA A 105 -10.39 -0.92 -6.65
N GLY A 106 -10.19 -1.93 -5.79
CA GLY A 106 -8.98 -2.74 -5.75
C GLY A 106 -9.26 -4.24 -5.67
N GLY A 107 -8.47 -5.09 -6.32
CA GLY A 107 -8.61 -6.53 -6.15
C GLY A 107 -8.24 -7.04 -4.75
N PHE A 108 -7.53 -6.24 -3.94
CA PHE A 108 -7.25 -6.47 -2.52
C PHE A 108 -7.86 -5.35 -1.65
N VAL A 109 -7.40 -4.10 -1.80
CA VAL A 109 -7.82 -2.94 -0.99
C VAL A 109 -8.46 -1.87 -1.88
N GLY A 110 -9.65 -1.39 -1.55
CA GLY A 110 -10.26 -0.28 -2.28
C GLY A 110 -9.48 1.02 -2.09
N ASP A 111 -9.37 1.47 -0.85
CA ASP A 111 -8.61 2.66 -0.43
C ASP A 111 -7.88 2.35 0.88
N GLY A 112 -6.55 2.45 0.85
CA GLY A 112 -5.68 2.19 1.99
C GLY A 112 -4.91 3.43 2.43
N GLN A 113 -4.99 3.76 3.71
CA GLN A 113 -4.28 4.86 4.35
C GLN A 113 -3.38 4.30 5.44
N ALA A 114 -2.06 4.43 5.30
CA ALA A 114 -1.08 3.80 6.20
C ALA A 114 -1.32 2.29 6.36
N VAL A 115 -1.46 1.52 5.28
CA VAL A 115 -1.65 0.06 5.39
C VAL A 115 -0.32 -0.67 5.28
N ASP A 116 -0.12 -1.72 6.07
CA ASP A 116 1.02 -2.62 5.96
C ASP A 116 0.54 -4.01 5.52
N ILE A 117 1.12 -4.49 4.42
CA ILE A 117 0.75 -5.77 3.82
C ILE A 117 2.00 -6.61 3.66
N ASN A 118 2.13 -7.65 4.49
CA ASN A 118 3.29 -8.55 4.62
C ASN A 118 4.64 -7.88 4.95
N TYR A 119 4.72 -6.55 5.03
CA TYR A 119 5.98 -5.84 5.18
C TYR A 119 6.49 -5.95 6.63
N GLY A 120 5.60 -5.72 7.60
CA GLY A 120 5.88 -5.74 9.04
C GLY A 120 6.07 -7.14 9.62
N ASN A 121 5.62 -8.21 8.96
CA ASN A 121 5.71 -9.58 9.50
C ASN A 121 7.11 -10.21 9.45
N ASN A 122 8.09 -9.54 8.86
CA ASN A 122 9.49 -9.89 9.03
C ASN A 122 10.10 -9.25 10.30
N ASN A 123 9.33 -8.48 11.08
CA ASN A 123 9.75 -7.87 12.35
C ASN A 123 8.60 -7.57 13.35
N SER A 124 7.40 -8.14 13.19
CA SER A 124 6.30 -7.90 14.13
C SER A 124 6.44 -8.91 15.26
N GLY A 125 6.64 -8.42 16.49
CA GLY A 125 6.75 -9.24 17.72
C GLY A 125 5.52 -10.11 18.05
N PHE A 126 4.62 -10.33 17.11
CA PHE A 126 3.53 -11.30 17.17
C PHE A 126 4.08 -12.70 16.89
N LYS A 127 4.67 -13.32 17.91
CA LYS A 127 4.90 -14.78 17.88
C LYS A 127 3.54 -15.43 17.68
N ALA A 128 3.44 -16.33 16.69
CA ALA A 128 2.29 -17.21 16.59
C ALA A 128 2.08 -17.84 17.97
N ASP A 129 0.83 -17.87 18.44
CA ASP A 129 0.48 -18.68 19.60
C ASP A 129 0.82 -20.12 19.23
N THR A 130 2.00 -20.57 19.68
CA THR A 130 2.46 -21.91 19.47
C THR A 130 1.72 -22.70 20.53
N ASP A 131 0.63 -23.32 20.10
CA ASP A 131 -0.22 -24.19 20.89
C ASP A 131 0.56 -25.49 21.24
N THR A 132 1.66 -25.33 21.97
CA THR A 132 2.50 -26.38 22.55
C THR A 132 2.92 -25.92 23.95
N ASN A 133 2.13 -26.33 24.93
CA ASN A 133 2.42 -26.60 26.36
C ASN A 133 3.78 -26.07 26.92
N PRO A 134 3.79 -25.31 28.04
CA PRO A 134 4.86 -24.41 28.41
C PRO A 134 6.00 -25.14 29.14
N SER A 135 7.22 -24.97 28.63
CA SER A 135 8.44 -25.27 29.38
C SER A 135 9.63 -24.64 28.66
N SER A 136 10.00 -23.41 29.02
CA SER A 136 11.32 -23.07 29.57
C SER A 136 11.73 -21.62 29.26
N SER A 137 12.04 -20.93 30.36
CA SER A 137 12.97 -19.79 30.54
C SER A 137 12.73 -18.50 29.75
N GLU A 138 12.41 -17.47 30.52
CA GLU A 138 12.65 -16.06 30.25
C GLU A 138 14.05 -15.80 29.66
N SER A 139 14.11 -15.00 28.60
CA SER A 139 15.25 -14.13 28.33
C SER A 139 14.75 -12.87 27.63
N THR A 140 14.72 -11.79 28.40
CA THR A 140 14.64 -10.41 27.93
C THR A 140 15.89 -10.09 27.11
N ASP A 141 15.75 -9.83 25.83
CA ASP A 141 16.73 -9.08 25.05
C ASP A 141 16.01 -8.48 23.83
N GLU A 142 15.44 -7.29 24.04
CA GLU A 142 15.15 -6.34 22.97
C GLU A 142 16.49 -5.87 22.39
N LYS A 143 16.73 -6.18 21.11
CA LYS A 143 17.69 -5.41 20.31
C LYS A 143 16.99 -4.87 19.08
N ASN A 144 16.74 -3.57 19.16
CA ASN A 144 16.56 -2.68 18.02
C ASN A 144 17.75 -2.86 17.05
N SER A 145 17.48 -3.30 15.83
CA SER A 145 18.39 -3.09 14.71
C SER A 145 17.78 -2.04 13.79
N GLU A 146 18.15 -0.78 14.03
CA GLU A 146 17.96 0.33 13.10
C GLU A 146 18.87 0.13 11.86
N GLU A 147 18.21 0.06 10.71
CA GLU A 147 18.54 0.60 9.37
C GLU A 147 20.02 0.92 9.00
N ALA A 148 20.52 0.25 7.95
CA ALA A 148 21.27 0.86 6.84
C ALA A 148 21.63 -0.21 5.78
N ASP A 149 21.04 -0.13 4.59
CA ASP A 149 21.83 -0.16 3.34
C ASP A 149 20.94 0.12 2.11
N PHE A 150 20.89 1.40 1.76
CA PHE A 150 20.66 1.85 0.39
C PHE A 150 22.02 2.17 -0.20
N ILE A 151 22.66 1.19 -0.86
CA ILE A 151 23.55 1.28 -2.04
C ILE A 151 24.37 -0.02 -2.19
N SER A 152 24.40 -0.52 -3.43
CA SER A 152 25.39 -1.40 -4.08
C SER A 152 25.38 -2.92 -3.86
N ALA A 153 25.01 -3.60 -4.95
CA ALA A 153 25.65 -4.79 -5.52
C ALA A 153 26.62 -5.61 -4.65
N VAL A 154 26.24 -6.83 -4.27
CA VAL A 154 27.13 -7.99 -4.25
C VAL A 154 26.35 -9.26 -4.59
N THR A 155 26.64 -9.86 -5.74
CA THR A 155 26.37 -11.27 -6.05
C THR A 155 27.26 -12.15 -5.17
N ASN A 156 26.74 -13.21 -4.53
CA ASN A 156 27.43 -14.46 -4.12
C ASN A 156 26.35 -15.39 -3.53
N SER A 157 26.08 -16.61 -4.03
CA SER A 157 26.95 -17.79 -4.13
C SER A 157 27.61 -18.19 -2.81
N GLU A 158 27.09 -19.30 -2.28
CA GLU A 158 27.70 -20.29 -1.37
C GLU A 158 27.92 -19.98 0.13
N ASP A 159 27.18 -20.78 0.91
CA ASP A 159 27.60 -21.64 2.03
C ASP A 159 27.95 -21.01 3.40
N GLY A 160 27.27 -21.50 4.43
CA GLY A 160 27.41 -21.04 5.82
C GLY A 160 26.16 -21.27 6.65
N THR A 161 26.00 -22.50 7.13
CA THR A 161 24.95 -23.00 8.02
C THR A 161 24.72 -22.14 9.27
N THR A 162 23.54 -21.53 9.36
CA THR A 162 22.80 -21.33 10.63
C THR A 162 21.33 -21.60 10.35
N GLU A 163 20.87 -22.80 10.71
CA GLU A 163 19.45 -23.16 10.75
C GLU A 163 18.80 -22.43 11.93
N GLY A 164 18.54 -21.13 11.77
CA GLY A 164 17.43 -20.48 12.43
C GLY A 164 16.19 -20.81 11.63
N GLU A 165 15.10 -21.24 12.28
CA GLU A 165 13.83 -21.51 11.61
C GLU A 165 13.42 -20.29 10.77
N THR A 166 13.68 -20.34 9.45
CA THR A 166 13.13 -19.39 8.49
C THR A 166 11.65 -19.69 8.41
N GLY A 167 10.87 -19.01 9.27
CA GLY A 167 9.42 -19.01 9.18
C GLY A 167 9.00 -18.70 7.75
N ALA A 168 7.98 -19.40 7.24
CA ALA A 168 7.48 -19.19 5.90
C ALA A 168 7.19 -17.70 5.67
N ILE A 169 7.71 -17.14 4.57
CA ILE A 169 7.49 -15.74 4.18
C ILE A 169 5.99 -15.50 4.10
N ALA A 170 5.48 -14.47 4.80
CA ALA A 170 4.08 -14.07 4.69
C ALA A 170 3.82 -13.55 3.27
N THR A 171 2.85 -14.13 2.56
CA THR A 171 2.55 -13.75 1.18
C THR A 171 1.08 -13.41 0.98
N THR A 172 0.80 -12.51 0.05
CA THR A 172 -0.57 -12.28 -0.42
C THR A 172 -0.70 -12.77 -1.84
N ASN A 173 -1.62 -13.69 -2.12
CA ASN A 173 -1.81 -14.26 -3.45
C ASN A 173 -3.25 -14.07 -3.92
N ILE A 174 -3.41 -13.44 -5.08
CA ILE A 174 -4.72 -13.19 -5.72
C ILE A 174 -4.75 -13.92 -7.05
N THR A 175 -5.75 -14.77 -7.25
CA THR A 175 -5.93 -15.55 -8.49
C THR A 175 -7.33 -15.39 -9.05
N GLY A 176 -7.48 -15.60 -10.37
CA GLY A 176 -8.78 -15.59 -11.04
C GLY A 176 -9.40 -14.20 -11.23
N LEU A 177 -8.66 -13.14 -10.89
CA LEU A 177 -9.10 -11.76 -11.07
C LEU A 177 -9.03 -11.38 -12.55
N SER A 178 -10.17 -11.04 -13.14
CA SER A 178 -10.34 -10.75 -14.56
C SER A 178 -10.79 -9.33 -14.84
N TYR A 179 -11.55 -8.67 -13.94
CA TYR A 179 -12.05 -7.31 -14.22
C TYR A 179 -12.26 -6.46 -12.96
N ILE A 180 -11.59 -5.30 -12.92
CA ILE A 180 -11.78 -4.25 -11.91
C ILE A 180 -12.28 -2.97 -12.60
N LYS A 181 -13.28 -2.31 -11.99
CA LYS A 181 -13.80 -1.03 -12.47
C LYS A 181 -13.91 0.02 -11.36
N GLY A 182 -13.03 1.01 -11.39
CA GLY A 182 -13.10 2.22 -10.57
C GLY A 182 -13.77 3.38 -11.31
N THR A 183 -14.37 4.32 -10.59
CA THR A 183 -14.71 5.64 -11.16
C THR A 183 -13.49 6.54 -11.08
N SER A 184 -13.05 6.92 -9.88
CA SER A 184 -11.83 7.70 -9.69
C SER A 184 -10.58 6.85 -9.84
N TYR A 185 -10.52 5.70 -9.17
CA TYR A 185 -9.28 4.91 -9.09
C TYR A 185 -9.55 3.41 -9.21
N ALA A 186 -8.75 2.72 -10.02
CA ALA A 186 -8.83 1.29 -10.23
C ALA A 186 -7.44 0.64 -10.15
N GLY A 187 -7.29 -0.41 -9.34
CA GLY A 187 -6.07 -1.21 -9.33
C GLY A 187 -6.33 -2.69 -9.20
N GLY A 188 -5.50 -3.53 -9.84
CA GLY A 188 -5.59 -4.97 -9.65
C GLY A 188 -5.36 -5.38 -8.19
N PHE A 189 -4.50 -4.66 -7.46
CA PHE A 189 -4.26 -4.83 -6.04
C PHE A 189 -4.99 -3.76 -5.22
N ALA A 190 -4.70 -2.48 -5.47
CA ALA A 190 -5.30 -1.38 -4.73
C ALA A 190 -5.83 -0.27 -5.62
N GLY A 191 -7.04 0.23 -5.31
CA GLY A 191 -7.58 1.41 -6.00
C GLY A 191 -6.73 2.63 -5.69
N ARG A 192 -6.60 2.95 -4.40
CA ARG A 192 -5.71 4.00 -3.91
C ARG A 192 -4.91 3.57 -2.69
N LEU A 193 -3.66 4.02 -2.63
CA LEU A 193 -2.81 3.96 -1.44
C LEU A 193 -2.18 5.33 -1.18
N MET A 194 -2.27 5.78 0.06
CA MET A 194 -1.68 7.04 0.49
C MET A 194 -1.23 6.98 1.95
N PRO A 195 -0.42 7.94 2.42
CA PRO A 195 -0.11 8.02 3.83
C PRO A 195 -1.37 8.26 4.67
N GLY A 196 -1.35 7.75 5.90
CA GLY A 196 -2.34 8.06 6.92
C GLY A 196 -2.23 9.50 7.40
N ASP A 197 -3.33 10.03 7.94
CA ASP A 197 -3.33 11.37 8.53
C ASP A 197 -2.47 11.42 9.80
N VAL A 198 -1.56 12.37 9.87
CA VAL A 198 -0.66 12.64 11.00
C VAL A 198 -1.37 12.96 12.30
N ALA A 199 -2.56 13.55 12.24
CA ALA A 199 -3.36 13.79 13.44
C ALA A 199 -3.59 12.48 14.21
N GLN A 200 -3.65 11.34 13.49
CA GLN A 200 -3.82 9.99 14.02
C GLN A 200 -2.54 9.42 14.65
N THR A 201 -1.36 9.90 14.21
CA THR A 201 -0.04 9.55 14.77
C THR A 201 0.34 10.40 16.00
N GLY A 202 -0.57 11.27 16.43
CA GLY A 202 -0.35 12.22 17.50
C GLY A 202 -0.33 13.64 16.95
N SER A 203 -1.31 14.43 17.39
CA SER A 203 -1.50 15.85 17.04
C SER A 203 -0.20 16.61 16.72
N ILE A 204 -0.22 17.55 15.78
CA ILE A 204 0.94 18.39 15.36
C ILE A 204 1.78 18.92 16.54
N LYS A 205 1.17 19.15 17.72
CA LYS A 205 1.85 19.52 18.96
C LYS A 205 2.83 18.45 19.48
N LEU A 206 2.48 17.18 19.34
CA LEU A 206 3.30 16.02 19.71
C LEU A 206 4.44 15.79 18.71
N LEU A 207 4.22 15.98 17.41
CA LEU A 207 5.30 16.06 16.42
C LEU A 207 6.29 17.18 16.81
N GLY A 208 5.78 18.29 17.36
CA GLY A 208 6.54 19.38 17.99
C GLY A 208 7.45 18.97 19.16
N LEU A 209 7.23 17.81 19.78
CA LEU A 209 8.08 17.26 20.85
C LEU A 209 9.08 16.20 20.37
N LEU A 210 8.85 15.57 19.22
CA LEU A 210 9.71 14.51 18.67
C LEU A 210 11.05 15.05 18.16
N ASN A 211 12.12 14.26 18.32
CA ASN A 211 13.36 14.47 17.58
C ASN A 211 13.23 13.92 16.14
N VAL A 212 14.23 14.18 15.28
CA VAL A 212 14.19 13.77 13.86
C VAL A 212 14.07 12.25 13.70
N THR A 213 14.81 11.44 14.48
CA THR A 213 14.74 9.98 14.41
C THR A 213 13.33 9.47 14.73
N GLN A 214 12.73 9.97 15.80
CA GLN A 214 11.37 9.58 16.19
C GLN A 214 10.33 10.01 15.14
N LEU A 215 10.56 11.15 14.50
CA LEU A 215 9.69 11.65 13.47
C LEU A 215 9.80 10.84 12.17
N LEU A 216 11.00 10.34 11.84
CA LEU A 216 11.21 9.35 10.79
C LEU A 216 10.47 8.03 11.10
N SER A 217 10.48 7.57 12.35
CA SER A 217 9.69 6.39 12.76
C SER A 217 8.18 6.60 12.59
N VAL A 218 7.67 7.80 12.88
CA VAL A 218 6.26 8.14 12.63
C VAL A 218 5.94 8.11 11.13
N MET A 219 6.82 8.66 10.29
CA MET A 219 6.68 8.59 8.84
C MET A 219 6.66 7.14 8.34
N ASP A 220 7.55 6.27 8.85
CA ASP A 220 7.58 4.85 8.49
C ASP A 220 6.27 4.11 8.80
N VAL A 221 5.59 4.49 9.89
CA VAL A 221 4.28 3.92 10.23
C VAL A 221 3.17 4.52 9.37
N ALA A 222 3.23 5.82 9.07
CA ALA A 222 2.18 6.49 8.32
C ALA A 222 2.11 6.08 6.85
N TYR A 223 3.16 5.46 6.31
CA TYR A 223 3.28 5.23 4.86
C TYR A 223 2.78 3.83 4.50
N PRO A 224 2.07 3.67 3.38
CA PRO A 224 1.60 2.36 2.93
C PRO A 224 2.77 1.51 2.44
N ARG A 225 2.82 0.25 2.92
CA ARG A 225 3.89 -0.70 2.61
C ARG A 225 3.31 -2.03 2.15
N ILE A 226 3.85 -2.57 1.07
CA ILE A 226 3.43 -3.84 0.49
C ILE A 226 4.68 -4.66 0.20
N SER A 227 4.64 -5.93 0.58
CA SER A 227 5.63 -6.90 0.14
C SER A 227 5.04 -8.25 -0.24
N ASP A 228 5.75 -8.97 -1.09
CA ASP A 228 5.51 -10.39 -1.35
C ASP A 228 4.02 -10.69 -1.66
N SER A 229 3.41 -9.77 -2.43
CA SER A 229 1.98 -9.71 -2.68
C SER A 229 1.75 -9.73 -4.18
N SER A 230 1.28 -10.85 -4.73
CA SER A 230 1.22 -11.04 -6.17
C SER A 230 -0.19 -11.36 -6.67
N ILE A 231 -0.42 -10.97 -7.93
CA ILE A 231 -1.64 -11.21 -8.69
C ILE A 231 -1.31 -12.09 -9.89
N GLU A 232 -1.98 -13.23 -9.96
CA GLU A 232 -2.12 -14.01 -11.18
C GLU A 232 -3.49 -13.70 -11.80
N GLY A 233 -3.49 -12.75 -12.74
CA GLY A 233 -4.70 -12.35 -13.45
C GLY A 233 -5.27 -13.46 -14.32
N ASN A 234 -6.54 -13.32 -14.68
CA ASN A 234 -7.21 -14.13 -15.69
C ASN A 234 -7.65 -13.20 -16.83
N ASN A 235 -6.70 -12.85 -17.71
CA ASN A 235 -6.88 -11.80 -18.72
C ASN A 235 -7.36 -10.49 -18.08
N LEU A 236 -6.65 -10.05 -17.04
CA LEU A 236 -7.06 -8.96 -16.16
C LEU A 236 -7.25 -7.66 -16.94
N VAL A 237 -8.45 -7.10 -16.84
CA VAL A 237 -8.81 -5.75 -17.30
C VAL A 237 -8.95 -4.85 -16.09
N VAL A 238 -8.30 -3.68 -16.11
CA VAL A 238 -8.45 -2.66 -15.08
C VAL A 238 -8.89 -1.35 -15.72
N THR A 239 -10.02 -0.82 -15.29
CA THR A 239 -10.59 0.39 -15.89
C THR A 239 -10.95 1.43 -14.84
N ALA A 240 -10.47 2.65 -15.01
CA ALA A 240 -11.04 3.84 -14.39
C ALA A 240 -11.93 4.55 -15.42
N SER A 241 -13.18 4.89 -15.06
CA SER A 241 -14.05 5.65 -15.97
C SER A 241 -13.85 7.16 -15.89
N GLY A 242 -13.27 7.61 -14.79
CA GLY A 242 -13.08 9.00 -14.38
C GLY A 242 -14.33 9.76 -13.97
N LYS A 243 -14.08 10.93 -13.39
CA LYS A 243 -15.06 11.97 -13.04
C LYS A 243 -14.44 13.35 -13.27
N ASN A 244 -15.30 14.28 -13.69
CA ASN A 244 -14.93 15.67 -13.99
C ASN A 244 -15.73 16.61 -13.09
N ASP A 245 -15.50 16.49 -11.78
CA ASP A 245 -16.04 17.39 -10.76
C ASP A 245 -15.07 18.58 -10.58
N ASP A 246 -14.86 19.09 -9.36
CA ASP A 246 -13.89 20.17 -9.08
C ASP A 246 -12.43 19.79 -9.43
N VAL A 247 -12.15 18.48 -9.45
CA VAL A 247 -10.85 17.91 -9.83
C VAL A 247 -11.09 16.75 -10.80
N ALA A 248 -10.42 16.81 -11.96
CA ALA A 248 -10.32 15.72 -12.93
C ALA A 248 -9.64 14.50 -12.28
N LEU A 249 -10.38 13.39 -12.12
CA LEU A 249 -9.91 12.17 -11.48
C LEU A 249 -10.18 10.94 -12.34
N GLY A 250 -9.24 9.99 -12.38
CA GLY A 250 -9.34 8.81 -13.23
C GLY A 250 -7.99 8.16 -13.49
N ASP A 251 -7.56 7.31 -12.56
CA ASP A 251 -6.27 6.62 -12.61
C ASP A 251 -6.47 5.10 -12.54
N ALA A 252 -5.81 4.36 -13.44
CA ALA A 252 -5.85 2.90 -13.45
C ALA A 252 -4.45 2.30 -13.52
N GLY A 253 -4.21 1.27 -12.72
CA GLY A 253 -2.96 0.50 -12.75
C GLY A 253 -3.22 -1.00 -12.67
N GLY A 254 -2.43 -1.81 -13.37
CA GLY A 254 -2.55 -3.28 -13.24
C GLY A 254 -2.36 -3.77 -11.80
N TYR A 255 -1.58 -3.03 -10.99
CA TYR A 255 -1.39 -3.27 -9.55
C TYR A 255 -2.02 -2.16 -8.69
N ILE A 256 -1.61 -0.90 -8.81
CA ILE A 256 -2.15 0.24 -8.02
C ILE A 256 -2.71 1.31 -8.95
N GLY A 257 -3.94 1.78 -8.72
CA GLY A 257 -4.49 2.91 -9.47
C GLY A 257 -3.76 4.22 -9.17
N ASN A 258 -3.89 4.68 -7.92
CA ASN A 258 -3.28 5.91 -7.42
C ASN A 258 -2.38 5.60 -6.21
N GLY A 259 -1.07 5.84 -6.34
CA GLY A 259 -0.09 5.60 -5.30
C GLY A 259 0.60 6.89 -4.85
N LYS A 260 0.47 7.26 -3.59
CA LYS A 260 1.20 8.36 -2.95
C LYS A 260 2.08 7.82 -1.83
N ALA A 261 3.37 8.13 -1.89
CA ALA A 261 4.37 7.74 -0.90
C ALA A 261 4.33 6.22 -0.57
N VAL A 262 4.18 5.40 -1.62
CA VAL A 262 4.03 3.96 -1.50
C VAL A 262 5.38 3.24 -1.50
N MET A 263 5.54 2.24 -0.63
CA MET A 263 6.65 1.31 -0.68
C MET A 263 6.15 -0.07 -1.11
N VAL A 264 6.63 -0.57 -2.25
CA VAL A 264 6.22 -1.87 -2.79
C VAL A 264 7.45 -2.70 -3.15
N LYS A 265 7.54 -3.92 -2.61
CA LYS A 265 8.63 -4.87 -2.91
C LYS A 265 8.12 -6.25 -3.31
N ASN A 266 8.82 -6.93 -4.21
CA ASN A 266 8.59 -8.35 -4.54
C ASN A 266 7.12 -8.69 -4.87
N SER A 267 6.41 -7.77 -5.53
CA SER A 267 4.95 -7.85 -5.69
C SER A 267 4.62 -7.74 -7.16
N ASP A 268 4.24 -8.86 -7.77
CA ASP A 268 4.10 -8.97 -9.21
C ASP A 268 2.63 -8.99 -9.64
N VAL A 269 2.32 -8.47 -10.82
CA VAL A 269 1.04 -8.68 -11.51
C VAL A 269 1.29 -9.30 -12.87
N THR A 270 0.57 -10.38 -13.17
CA THR A 270 0.72 -11.12 -14.43
C THR A 270 -0.62 -11.36 -15.10
N ASN A 271 -0.59 -11.70 -16.39
CA ASN A 271 -1.77 -11.89 -17.24
C ASN A 271 -2.67 -10.64 -17.30
N VAL A 272 -2.06 -9.45 -17.32
CA VAL A 272 -2.78 -8.19 -17.53
C VAL A 272 -3.08 -8.05 -19.02
N LYS A 273 -4.36 -7.97 -19.37
CA LYS A 273 -4.78 -7.79 -20.76
C LYS A 273 -4.81 -6.31 -21.13
N GLU A 274 -5.46 -5.52 -20.29
CA GLU A 274 -5.79 -4.14 -20.61
C GLU A 274 -5.84 -3.26 -19.36
N VAL A 275 -5.24 -2.08 -19.43
CA VAL A 275 -5.39 -1.02 -18.41
C VAL A 275 -5.83 0.26 -19.10
N THR A 276 -7.00 0.77 -18.72
CA THR A 276 -7.61 1.95 -19.35
C THR A 276 -8.02 2.97 -18.31
N ALA A 277 -7.62 4.22 -18.51
CA ALA A 277 -7.98 5.35 -17.66
C ALA A 277 -8.14 6.62 -18.50
N PRO A 278 -8.82 7.65 -18.01
CA PRO A 278 -8.88 8.92 -18.72
C PRO A 278 -7.65 9.79 -18.54
N TYR A 279 -6.97 9.70 -17.39
CA TYR A 279 -5.82 10.55 -17.09
C TYR A 279 -4.53 9.73 -16.95
N HIS A 280 -4.45 8.78 -16.02
CA HIS A 280 -3.20 8.04 -15.79
C HIS A 280 -3.42 6.53 -15.89
N ALA A 281 -2.86 5.92 -16.92
CA ALA A 281 -2.93 4.48 -17.16
C ALA A 281 -1.54 3.86 -17.11
N GLY A 282 -1.31 2.92 -16.19
CA GLY A 282 -0.03 2.23 -16.07
C GLY A 282 -0.18 0.72 -16.03
N GLY A 283 0.70 -0.01 -16.70
CA GLY A 283 0.68 -1.47 -16.62
C GLY A 283 0.81 -1.99 -15.17
N TYR A 284 1.56 -1.28 -14.32
CA TYR A 284 1.71 -1.57 -12.90
C TYR A 284 1.03 -0.52 -12.02
N ILE A 285 1.45 0.76 -12.10
CA ILE A 285 0.88 1.87 -11.32
C ILE A 285 0.29 2.92 -12.26
N GLY A 286 -0.96 3.34 -12.06
CA GLY A 286 -1.54 4.44 -12.85
C GLY A 286 -0.75 5.73 -12.66
N ILE A 287 -0.72 6.22 -11.42
CA ILE A 287 0.09 7.39 -11.06
C ILE A 287 0.85 7.19 -9.75
N MET A 288 2.09 7.66 -9.74
CA MET A 288 2.99 7.57 -8.60
C MET A 288 3.50 8.95 -8.16
N ARG A 289 3.27 9.27 -6.88
CA ARG A 289 3.64 10.55 -6.24
C ARG A 289 4.45 10.33 -4.98
N SER A 290 5.24 11.32 -4.58
CA SER A 290 5.79 11.43 -3.23
C SER A 290 4.77 12.05 -2.29
N GLY A 291 4.98 11.87 -0.99
CA GLY A 291 4.34 12.70 0.03
C GLY A 291 5.01 14.07 0.05
N SER A 292 4.70 14.97 -0.90
CA SER A 292 5.38 16.26 -0.98
C SER A 292 4.87 17.27 0.05
N ALA A 293 5.76 18.16 0.52
CA ALA A 293 5.41 19.29 1.41
C ALA A 293 4.71 20.43 0.65
N ALA A 294 4.90 20.49 -0.67
CA ALA A 294 4.34 21.51 -1.55
C ALA A 294 2.83 21.32 -1.77
N GLU A 295 2.31 20.10 -1.59
CA GLU A 295 0.88 19.79 -1.44
C GLU A 295 0.39 20.21 -0.03
N ALA A 296 0.72 21.44 0.40
CA ALA A 296 0.56 22.00 1.75
C ALA A 296 -0.90 22.26 2.18
N GLY A 297 -1.85 21.42 1.75
CA GLY A 297 -3.24 21.42 2.18
C GLY A 297 -3.77 20.04 2.58
N ASP A 298 -2.94 18.99 2.47
CA ASP A 298 -3.28 17.67 3.00
C ASP A 298 -2.39 17.27 4.18
N ALA A 299 -2.84 16.28 4.93
CA ALA A 299 -2.16 15.80 6.13
C ALA A 299 -0.70 15.36 5.87
N THR A 300 -0.38 14.87 4.66
CA THR A 300 1.00 14.46 4.34
C THR A 300 1.93 15.67 4.22
N GLY A 301 1.45 16.76 3.60
CA GLY A 301 2.19 18.02 3.52
C GLY A 301 2.44 18.65 4.88
N ASP A 302 1.45 18.59 5.78
CA ASP A 302 1.58 19.09 7.16
C ASP A 302 2.59 18.27 7.99
N LEU A 303 2.58 16.93 7.87
CA LEU A 303 3.61 16.08 8.47
C LEU A 303 4.98 16.51 7.98
N LEU A 304 5.17 16.55 6.65
CA LEU A 304 6.48 16.82 6.08
C LEU A 304 6.96 18.23 6.46
N ASN A 305 6.09 19.23 6.47
CA ASN A 305 6.42 20.58 6.93
C ASN A 305 6.83 20.61 8.42
N SER A 306 6.15 19.85 9.27
CA SER A 306 6.51 19.70 10.68
C SER A 306 7.88 19.06 10.86
N VAL A 307 8.22 18.05 10.04
CA VAL A 307 9.54 17.41 10.02
C VAL A 307 10.61 18.37 9.53
N LEU A 308 10.40 18.97 8.36
CA LEU A 308 11.35 19.88 7.71
C LEU A 308 11.69 21.08 8.60
N GLY A 309 10.72 21.60 9.37
CA GLY A 309 10.95 22.71 10.30
C GLY A 309 11.90 22.39 11.47
N LYS A 310 12.18 21.10 11.73
CA LYS A 310 13.06 20.63 12.80
C LYS A 310 14.40 20.10 12.31
N ILE A 311 14.57 19.94 11.00
CA ILE A 311 15.78 19.39 10.42
C ILE A 311 16.92 20.41 10.55
N LEU A 312 18.02 19.99 11.17
CA LEU A 312 19.19 20.83 11.43
C LEU A 312 20.35 20.53 10.47
N SER A 313 20.27 19.43 9.72
CA SER A 313 21.33 18.99 8.80
C SER A 313 20.82 18.54 7.42
N LEU A 314 21.71 18.63 6.42
CA LEU A 314 21.41 18.18 5.06
C LEU A 314 21.18 16.66 4.97
N LYS A 315 21.82 15.88 5.85
CA LYS A 315 21.65 14.42 5.91
C LYS A 315 20.24 14.05 6.37
N GLU A 316 19.78 14.66 7.46
CA GLU A 316 18.42 14.48 7.96
C GLU A 316 17.37 14.93 6.93
N LEU A 317 17.63 16.04 6.23
CA LEU A 317 16.78 16.51 5.13
C LEU A 317 16.67 15.44 4.03
N ALA A 318 17.79 14.87 3.62
CA ALA A 318 17.82 13.84 2.60
C ALA A 318 17.07 12.58 3.04
N SER A 319 17.25 12.12 4.29
CA SER A 319 16.53 10.97 4.84
C SER A 319 15.02 11.18 4.86
N VAL A 320 14.56 12.36 5.28
CA VAL A 320 13.13 12.71 5.33
C VAL A 320 12.52 12.78 3.93
N LEU A 321 13.21 13.41 2.98
CA LEU A 321 12.75 13.47 1.59
C LEU A 321 12.75 12.09 0.91
N GLN A 322 13.73 11.24 1.25
CA GLN A 322 13.79 9.86 0.76
C GLN A 322 12.65 9.02 1.32
N ALA A 323 12.38 9.11 2.64
CA ALA A 323 11.24 8.45 3.27
C ALA A 323 9.91 8.93 2.69
N ALA A 324 9.83 10.22 2.32
CA ALA A 324 8.66 10.81 1.66
C ALA A 324 8.42 10.31 0.23
N SER A 325 9.41 9.66 -0.40
CA SER A 325 9.35 9.24 -1.81
C SER A 325 8.72 7.86 -1.97
N SER A 326 7.95 7.68 -3.04
CA SER A 326 7.50 6.34 -3.43
C SER A 326 8.69 5.48 -3.86
N LYS A 327 8.71 4.20 -3.45
CA LYS A 327 9.76 3.24 -3.79
C LYS A 327 9.16 1.92 -4.26
N ILE A 328 9.45 1.55 -5.51
CA ILE A 328 9.05 0.27 -6.10
C ILE A 328 10.30 -0.55 -6.37
N THR A 329 10.37 -1.78 -5.85
CA THR A 329 11.57 -2.60 -5.96
C THR A 329 11.23 -4.04 -6.28
N ASN A 330 11.93 -4.65 -7.25
CA ASN A 330 11.77 -6.05 -7.62
C ASN A 330 10.31 -6.45 -7.92
N CYS A 331 9.57 -5.55 -8.57
CA CYS A 331 8.16 -5.74 -8.94
C CYS A 331 8.01 -5.87 -10.46
N LYS A 332 7.14 -6.75 -10.91
CA LYS A 332 6.92 -7.05 -12.32
C LYS A 332 5.47 -6.81 -12.74
N VAL A 333 5.30 -6.31 -13.96
CA VAL A 333 4.04 -6.40 -14.72
C VAL A 333 4.28 -7.30 -15.93
N ALA A 334 3.35 -8.22 -16.21
CA ALA A 334 3.37 -9.03 -17.42
C ALA A 334 2.00 -9.05 -18.10
N GLY A 335 2.01 -8.84 -19.42
CA GLY A 335 0.84 -8.98 -20.26
C GLY A 335 0.36 -10.41 -20.43
N THR A 336 -0.70 -10.57 -21.22
CA THR A 336 -1.12 -11.89 -21.74
C THR A 336 -0.20 -12.35 -22.86
N ALA A 337 -0.44 -13.55 -23.43
CA ALA A 337 0.27 -14.01 -24.63
C ALA A 337 0.10 -13.06 -25.84
N ASP A 338 -1.02 -12.35 -25.90
CA ASP A 338 -1.31 -11.35 -26.94
C ASP A 338 -0.72 -9.95 -26.59
N GLY A 339 -0.06 -9.84 -25.45
CA GLY A 339 0.51 -8.60 -24.91
C GLY A 339 -0.36 -7.93 -23.84
N LEU A 340 0.06 -6.72 -23.47
CA LEU A 340 -0.63 -5.79 -22.57
C LEU A 340 -0.95 -4.50 -23.35
N THR A 341 -2.21 -4.09 -23.35
CA THR A 341 -2.62 -2.77 -23.85
C THR A 341 -2.78 -1.80 -22.69
N VAL A 342 -2.12 -0.64 -22.75
CA VAL A 342 -2.30 0.45 -21.77
C VAL A 342 -2.78 1.69 -22.51
N THR A 343 -3.89 2.27 -22.07
CA THR A 343 -4.52 3.40 -22.75
C THR A 343 -4.93 4.48 -21.76
N ALA A 344 -4.40 5.67 -21.96
CA ALA A 344 -4.92 6.90 -21.34
C ALA A 344 -5.75 7.64 -22.40
N ASP A 345 -7.07 7.57 -22.28
CA ASP A 345 -8.01 8.15 -23.25
C ASP A 345 -8.87 9.22 -22.58
N ASN A 346 -8.52 10.47 -22.86
CA ASN A 346 -8.95 11.68 -22.18
C ASN A 346 -10.42 12.06 -22.46
N GLY A 347 -11.38 11.20 -22.15
CA GLY A 347 -12.82 11.43 -22.32
C GLY A 347 -13.42 12.70 -21.65
N PHE A 348 -12.58 13.60 -21.11
CA PHE A 348 -12.90 14.89 -20.51
C PHE A 348 -12.06 16.03 -21.10
N GLU A 349 -12.66 17.20 -21.31
CA GLU A 349 -11.97 18.40 -21.83
C GLU A 349 -10.90 18.91 -20.84
N ASN A 350 -9.72 19.30 -21.34
CA ASN A 350 -8.62 19.97 -20.62
C ASN A 350 -7.72 19.12 -19.69
N ALA A 351 -7.45 17.86 -20.00
CA ALA A 351 -6.38 17.12 -19.33
C ALA A 351 -5.52 16.30 -20.30
N GLU A 352 -4.25 16.13 -19.93
CA GLU A 352 -3.30 15.28 -20.63
C GLU A 352 -3.42 13.84 -20.10
N GLY A 353 -3.55 12.88 -21.02
CA GLY A 353 -3.53 11.46 -20.70
C GLY A 353 -2.10 10.92 -20.75
N TYR A 354 -1.66 10.23 -19.69
CA TYR A 354 -0.35 9.59 -19.60
C TYR A 354 -0.51 8.07 -19.52
N ALA A 355 0.02 7.37 -20.53
CA ALA A 355 0.02 5.92 -20.62
C ALA A 355 1.47 5.40 -20.55
N GLY A 356 1.70 4.39 -19.70
CA GLY A 356 3.02 3.77 -19.57
C GLY A 356 2.96 2.28 -19.28
N GLY A 357 3.88 1.50 -19.85
CA GLY A 357 3.93 0.05 -19.65
C GLY A 357 4.16 -0.39 -18.20
N PHE A 358 4.73 0.48 -17.36
CA PHE A 358 4.90 0.25 -15.92
C PHE A 358 4.19 1.33 -15.08
N VAL A 359 4.61 2.60 -15.16
CA VAL A 359 3.91 3.73 -14.52
C VAL A 359 3.30 4.63 -15.58
N GLY A 360 2.04 5.02 -15.44
CA GLY A 360 1.39 5.98 -16.34
C GLY A 360 2.01 7.38 -16.24
N GLU A 361 1.98 7.96 -15.04
CA GLU A 361 2.75 9.17 -14.71
C GLU A 361 3.56 8.97 -13.42
N MET A 362 4.85 9.26 -13.48
CA MET A 362 5.74 9.29 -12.33
C MET A 362 6.10 10.75 -12.01
N GLN A 363 5.36 11.36 -11.10
CA GLN A 363 5.65 12.72 -10.65
C GLN A 363 6.84 12.75 -9.69
N SER A 364 7.01 11.69 -8.90
CA SER A 364 8.16 11.47 -8.03
C SER A 364 8.18 10.03 -7.52
N GLY A 365 9.38 9.52 -7.27
CA GLY A 365 9.58 8.15 -6.80
C GLY A 365 10.87 7.54 -7.31
N HIS A 366 11.13 6.31 -6.90
CA HIS A 366 12.22 5.49 -7.38
C HIS A 366 11.70 4.11 -7.77
N VAL A 367 12.08 3.63 -8.95
CA VAL A 367 11.78 2.27 -9.43
C VAL A 367 13.10 1.56 -9.67
N ASP A 368 13.33 0.49 -8.92
CA ASP A 368 14.47 -0.42 -9.10
C ASP A 368 13.98 -1.85 -9.32
N ASN A 369 13.85 -2.19 -10.60
CA ASN A 369 13.45 -3.52 -11.04
C ASN A 369 14.58 -4.19 -11.83
N SER A 370 15.84 -3.86 -11.50
CA SER A 370 17.03 -4.48 -12.11
C SER A 370 17.02 -6.02 -12.00
N ALA A 371 16.39 -6.55 -10.96
CA ALA A 371 16.12 -7.98 -10.76
C ALA A 371 15.17 -8.62 -11.78
N ASN A 372 14.58 -7.85 -12.72
CA ASN A 372 13.71 -8.35 -13.81
C ASN A 372 14.39 -8.31 -15.19
N ALA A 373 15.69 -8.04 -15.28
CA ALA A 373 16.43 -8.11 -16.53
C ALA A 373 16.35 -9.52 -17.17
N VAL A 374 16.59 -9.60 -18.48
CA VAL A 374 16.38 -10.81 -19.31
C VAL A 374 17.13 -12.05 -18.80
N ASP A 375 18.17 -11.86 -17.98
CA ASP A 375 19.03 -12.91 -17.44
C ASP A 375 18.91 -13.12 -15.92
N SER A 376 18.02 -12.38 -15.22
CA SER A 376 17.89 -12.44 -13.76
C SER A 376 16.77 -13.39 -13.26
N GLY A 377 16.24 -14.25 -14.13
CA GLY A 377 15.30 -15.32 -13.76
C GLY A 377 13.84 -14.90 -13.55
N LYS A 378 13.52 -13.59 -13.56
CA LYS A 378 12.13 -13.08 -13.43
C LYS A 378 11.43 -12.77 -14.76
N GLY A 379 12.14 -12.77 -15.89
CA GLY A 379 11.58 -12.61 -17.25
C GLY A 379 11.14 -11.18 -17.59
N THR A 380 11.13 -10.87 -18.89
CA THR A 380 10.90 -9.52 -19.44
C THR A 380 9.52 -8.96 -19.16
N ALA A 381 9.44 -7.66 -18.88
CA ALA A 381 8.27 -6.86 -19.22
C ALA A 381 8.20 -6.81 -20.76
N VAL A 382 7.11 -7.30 -21.33
CA VAL A 382 6.82 -7.21 -22.76
C VAL A 382 5.72 -6.19 -22.95
#